data_AF-A0A7S0G5I0-F1
#
_entry.id   AF-A0A7S0G5I0-F1
#
_cell.length_a   1.000
_cell.length_b   1.000
_cell.length_c   1.000
_cell.angle_alpha   90.00
_cell.angle_beta   90.00
_cell.angle_gamma   90.00
#
_symmetry.space_group_name_H-M   'P 1'
#
loop_
_entity.id
_entity.type
_entity.pdbx_description
1 polymer ?
#
loop_
_entity_poly.entity_id
_entity_poly.type
_entity_poly.pdbx_seq_one_letter_code
_entity_poly.pdbx_strand_id
1 'polypeptide(L)'
;MEGVELGFVNGLSGVSEKKRLRSRVSVSTESSRRGLELSWNYQEKRNDKPLICEDCGGSGISECRFCLGSGYMRLGDTFLCSTTTCACGACKGHGDVQCKKCCGRGMRAAWL
;
A
#
# COMPACT_ATOMS: atom_id res chain seq x y z
N MET A 1 74.21 -11.14 -31.45
CA MET A 1 73.27 -10.01 -31.57
C MET A 1 72.29 -10.37 -32.67
N GLU A 2 71.21 -11.07 -32.32
CA GLU A 2 70.11 -11.34 -33.25
C GLU A 2 68.89 -10.58 -32.72
N GLY A 3 68.52 -9.52 -33.43
CA GLY A 3 67.35 -8.69 -33.12
C GLY A 3 66.13 -9.26 -33.83
N VAL A 4 65.09 -9.60 -33.06
CA VAL A 4 63.79 -10.03 -33.57
C VAL A 4 62.94 -8.79 -33.83
N GLU A 5 62.45 -8.66 -35.07
CA GLU A 5 61.43 -7.69 -35.45
C GLU A 5 60.12 -7.95 -34.70
N LEU A 6 59.65 -6.97 -33.92
CA LEU A 6 58.32 -6.98 -33.35
C LEU A 6 57.35 -6.34 -34.34
N GLY A 7 56.63 -7.21 -35.06
CA GLY A 7 55.50 -6.83 -35.90
C GLY A 7 54.39 -6.15 -35.09
N PHE A 8 54.00 -4.97 -35.55
CA PHE A 8 52.86 -4.19 -35.08
C PHE A 8 51.55 -4.96 -35.38
N VAL A 9 50.90 -5.51 -34.35
CA VAL A 9 49.55 -6.09 -34.49
C VAL A 9 48.47 -5.04 -34.27
N ASN A 10 47.61 -4.92 -35.29
CA ASN A 10 46.55 -3.94 -35.45
C ASN A 10 45.53 -3.89 -34.29
N GLY A 11 45.39 -2.72 -33.67
CA GLY A 11 44.47 -2.42 -32.55
C GLY A 11 43.08 -1.92 -32.94
N LEU A 12 42.41 -2.50 -33.93
CA LEU A 12 41.08 -2.03 -34.41
C LEU A 12 39.90 -2.95 -34.05
N SER A 13 40.13 -4.18 -33.58
CA SER A 13 39.07 -5.12 -33.18
C SER A 13 38.43 -4.80 -31.81
N GLY A 14 39.12 -4.06 -30.94
CA GLY A 14 38.67 -3.81 -29.57
C GLY A 14 37.65 -2.66 -29.41
N VAL A 15 37.47 -1.79 -30.41
CA VAL A 15 36.62 -0.58 -30.24
C VAL A 15 35.13 -0.90 -30.35
N SER A 16 34.75 -1.83 -31.23
CA SER A 16 33.35 -2.24 -31.42
C SER A 16 32.84 -3.05 -30.22
N GLU A 17 33.68 -3.95 -29.70
CA GLU A 17 33.34 -4.79 -28.55
C GLU A 17 33.25 -4.00 -27.24
N LYS A 18 34.17 -3.05 -27.03
CA LYS A 18 34.10 -2.10 -25.90
C LYS A 18 32.83 -1.24 -25.94
N LYS A 19 32.41 -0.78 -27.12
CA LYS A 19 31.15 -0.03 -27.28
C LYS A 19 29.92 -0.89 -26.95
N ARG A 20 29.93 -2.17 -27.34
CA ARG A 20 28.83 -3.11 -27.11
C ARG A 20 28.73 -3.61 -25.66
N LEU A 21 29.86 -3.79 -24.99
CA LEU A 21 29.88 -4.05 -23.54
C LEU A 21 29.43 -2.82 -22.76
N ARG A 22 29.87 -1.62 -23.14
CA ARG A 22 29.46 -0.36 -22.48
C ARG A 22 27.95 -0.14 -22.58
N SER A 23 27.33 -0.42 -23.73
CA SER A 23 25.87 -0.30 -23.86
C SER A 23 25.12 -1.32 -22.99
N ARG A 24 25.56 -2.58 -22.94
CA ARG A 24 24.96 -3.60 -22.05
C ARG A 24 25.10 -3.25 -20.56
N VAL A 25 26.25 -2.75 -20.14
CA VAL A 25 26.46 -2.32 -18.75
C VAL A 25 25.57 -1.12 -18.42
N SER A 26 25.46 -0.13 -19.31
CA SER A 26 24.60 1.05 -19.08
C SER A 26 23.10 0.72 -18.99
N VAL A 27 22.60 -0.22 -19.81
CA VAL A 27 21.20 -0.66 -19.75
C VAL A 27 20.92 -1.45 -18.47
N SER A 28 21.89 -2.24 -18.00
CA SER A 28 21.80 -3.00 -16.75
C SER A 28 21.78 -2.09 -15.51
N THR A 29 22.60 -1.04 -15.49
CA THR A 29 22.67 -0.10 -14.35
C THR A 29 21.44 0.80 -14.25
N GLU A 30 20.90 1.28 -15.38
CA GLU A 30 19.69 2.10 -15.42
C GLU A 30 18.49 1.34 -14.82
N SER A 31 18.32 0.09 -15.23
CA SER A 31 17.22 -0.78 -14.78
C SER A 31 17.32 -1.10 -13.29
N SER A 32 18.54 -1.36 -12.80
CA SER A 32 18.82 -1.59 -11.38
C SER A 32 18.58 -0.33 -10.54
N ARG A 33 18.98 0.84 -11.05
CA ARG A 33 18.77 2.15 -10.38
C ARG A 33 17.28 2.45 -10.21
N ARG A 34 16.48 2.24 -11.27
CA ARG A 34 15.02 2.41 -11.21
C ARG A 34 14.37 1.44 -10.20
N GLY A 35 14.83 0.20 -10.15
CA GLY A 35 14.35 -0.78 -9.17
C GLY A 35 14.64 -0.37 -7.72
N LEU A 36 15.83 0.17 -7.46
CA LEU A 36 16.21 0.70 -6.15
C LEU A 36 15.42 1.97 -5.77
N GLU A 37 15.18 2.88 -6.72
CA GLU A 37 14.38 4.07 -6.47
C GLU A 37 12.92 3.72 -6.12
N LEU A 38 12.31 2.77 -6.85
CA LEU A 38 10.96 2.31 -6.56
C LEU A 38 10.87 1.62 -5.19
N SER A 39 11.86 0.77 -4.85
CA SER A 39 11.87 0.08 -3.56
C SER A 39 12.10 1.03 -2.39
N TRP A 40 12.96 2.04 -2.57
CA TRP A 40 13.18 3.11 -1.59
C TRP A 40 11.90 3.92 -1.35
N ASN A 41 11.24 4.38 -2.42
CA ASN A 41 9.98 5.14 -2.31
C ASN A 41 8.87 4.31 -1.65
N TYR A 42 8.83 2.99 -1.88
CA TYR A 42 7.87 2.11 -1.22
C TYR A 42 8.18 1.96 0.28
N GLN A 43 9.46 1.77 0.63
CA GLN A 43 9.91 1.70 2.02
C GLN A 43 9.59 2.99 2.77
N GLU A 44 9.87 4.15 2.18
CA GLU A 44 9.58 5.46 2.76
C GLU A 44 8.08 5.61 3.06
N LYS A 45 7.22 5.37 2.07
CA LYS A 45 5.75 5.40 2.24
C LYS A 45 5.22 4.36 3.23
N ARG A 46 5.89 3.21 3.36
CA ARG A 46 5.52 2.17 4.33
C ARG A 46 5.90 2.54 5.76
N ASN A 47 6.94 3.35 5.93
CA ASN A 47 7.34 3.87 7.24
C ASN A 47 6.45 5.04 7.70
N ASP A 48 5.57 5.56 6.83
CA ASP A 48 4.57 6.52 7.27
C ASP A 48 3.65 5.89 8.32
N LYS A 49 3.49 6.61 9.43
CA LYS A 49 2.64 6.18 10.53
C LYS A 49 1.20 6.06 10.05
N PRO A 50 0.47 5.00 10.42
CA PRO A 50 -0.93 4.89 10.07
C PRO A 50 -1.71 6.07 10.65
N LEU A 51 -2.58 6.66 9.83
CA LEU A 51 -3.44 7.78 10.20
C LEU A 51 -4.63 7.27 10.99
N ILE A 52 -5.02 7.99 12.04
CA ILE A 52 -6.23 7.68 12.78
C ILE A 52 -7.43 7.90 11.86
N CYS A 53 -8.37 6.96 11.87
CA CYS A 53 -9.59 7.11 11.08
C CYS A 53 -10.48 8.19 11.70
N GLU A 54 -10.59 9.34 11.03
CA GLU A 54 -11.35 10.50 11.50
C GLU A 54 -12.84 10.16 11.74
N ASP A 55 -13.44 9.31 10.91
CA ASP A 55 -14.87 8.98 11.03
C ASP A 55 -15.25 8.22 12.31
N CYS A 56 -14.30 7.51 12.92
CA CYS A 56 -14.51 6.78 14.18
C CYS A 56 -13.58 7.24 15.30
N GLY A 57 -12.80 8.30 15.08
CA GLY A 57 -11.82 8.80 16.05
C GLY A 57 -10.81 7.76 16.52
N GLY A 58 -10.54 6.71 15.74
CA GLY A 58 -9.62 5.64 16.12
C GLY A 58 -10.25 4.40 16.77
N SER A 59 -11.54 4.40 17.09
CA SER A 59 -12.18 3.26 17.78
C SER A 59 -12.35 2.02 16.88
N GLY A 60 -12.44 2.23 15.56
CA GLY A 60 -12.79 1.17 14.60
C GLY A 60 -14.29 0.88 14.52
N ILE A 61 -15.09 1.46 15.41
CA ILE A 61 -16.52 1.23 15.51
C ILE A 61 -17.26 2.55 15.35
N SER A 62 -18.41 2.51 14.69
CA SER A 62 -19.27 3.66 14.46
C SER A 62 -20.67 3.34 14.96
N GLU A 63 -21.37 4.36 15.43
CA GLU A 63 -22.74 4.19 15.89
C GLU A 63 -23.64 3.64 14.77
N CYS A 64 -24.49 2.66 15.08
CA CYS A 64 -25.41 2.10 14.11
C CYS A 64 -26.46 3.16 13.74
N ARG A 65 -26.47 3.61 12.48
CA ARG A 65 -27.39 4.65 12.00
C ARG A 65 -28.87 4.30 12.10
N PHE A 66 -29.22 3.02 12.21
CA PHE A 66 -30.61 2.55 12.28
C PHE A 66 -31.19 2.58 13.69
N CYS A 67 -30.36 2.40 14.72
CA CYS A 67 -30.81 2.49 16.12
C CYS A 67 -30.24 3.69 16.87
N LEU A 68 -29.30 4.43 16.25
CA LEU A 68 -28.54 5.52 16.85
C LEU A 68 -27.95 5.10 18.21
N GLY A 69 -27.24 3.97 18.23
CA GLY A 69 -26.58 3.48 19.43
C GLY A 69 -27.47 2.71 20.41
N SER A 70 -28.80 2.77 20.28
CA SER A 70 -29.70 2.16 21.28
C SER A 70 -29.73 0.64 21.25
N GLY A 71 -29.30 0.01 20.15
CA GLY A 71 -29.42 -1.43 19.94
C GLY A 71 -30.84 -1.90 19.60
N TYR A 72 -31.86 -1.04 19.67
CA TYR A 72 -33.25 -1.37 19.32
C TYR A 72 -33.67 -0.71 18.01
N MET A 73 -34.38 -1.44 17.14
CA MET A 73 -34.82 -0.87 15.85
C MET A 73 -35.83 0.25 16.08
N ARG A 74 -35.54 1.45 15.58
CA ARG A 74 -36.46 2.59 15.64
C ARG A 74 -36.93 2.98 14.24
N LEU A 75 -38.24 3.22 14.11
CA LEU A 75 -38.86 3.85 12.96
C LEU A 75 -39.55 5.13 13.46
N GLY A 76 -38.94 6.28 13.19
CA GLY A 76 -39.35 7.54 13.84
C GLY A 76 -39.19 7.45 15.36
N ASP A 77 -40.28 7.71 16.09
CA ASP A 77 -40.32 7.66 17.56
C ASP A 77 -40.77 6.30 18.12
N THR A 78 -41.11 5.35 17.24
CA THR A 78 -41.59 4.02 17.62
C THR A 78 -40.51 2.97 17.55
N PHE A 79 -40.43 2.11 18.58
CA PHE A 79 -39.59 0.92 18.57
C PHE A 79 -40.29 -0.22 17.83
N LEU A 80 -39.59 -0.84 16.88
CA LEU A 80 -40.06 -2.04 16.20
C LEU A 80 -39.59 -3.27 16.95
N CYS A 81 -40.55 -4.05 17.43
CA CYS A 81 -40.32 -5.28 18.15
C CYS A 81 -40.92 -6.46 17.40
N SER A 82 -40.15 -7.54 17.23
CA SER A 82 -40.75 -8.84 16.91
C SER A 82 -41.42 -9.42 18.16
N THR A 83 -42.14 -10.52 18.02
CA THR A 83 -42.76 -11.24 19.16
C THR A 83 -41.74 -11.70 20.21
N THR A 84 -40.46 -11.75 19.85
CA THR A 84 -39.38 -12.25 20.72
C THR A 84 -38.31 -11.21 21.05
N THR A 85 -38.02 -10.24 20.18
CA THR A 85 -36.93 -9.28 20.42
C THR A 85 -37.16 -7.94 19.73
N CYS A 86 -36.77 -6.83 20.37
CA CYS A 86 -36.74 -5.51 19.72
C CYS A 86 -35.36 -5.15 19.15
N ALA A 87 -34.47 -6.13 19.04
CA ALA A 87 -33.08 -5.93 18.61
C ALA A 87 -33.01 -5.35 17.20
N CYS A 88 -32.12 -4.39 17.00
CA CYS A 88 -31.85 -3.80 15.70
C CYS A 88 -31.24 -4.86 14.77
N GLY A 89 -31.95 -5.22 13.70
CA GLY A 89 -31.47 -6.23 12.74
C GLY A 89 -30.15 -5.85 12.04
N ALA A 90 -29.85 -4.56 11.92
CA ALA A 90 -28.64 -4.09 11.25
C ALA A 90 -27.37 -4.27 12.09
N CYS A 91 -27.43 -4.08 13.41
CA CYS A 91 -26.31 -4.29 14.34
C CYS A 91 -26.51 -5.49 15.27
N LYS A 92 -27.52 -6.33 15.02
CA LYS A 92 -27.90 -7.47 15.86
C LYS A 92 -28.04 -7.14 17.35
N GLY A 93 -28.53 -5.94 17.66
CA GLY A 93 -28.69 -5.50 19.06
C GLY A 93 -27.46 -4.85 19.71
N HIS A 94 -26.29 -4.81 19.06
CA HIS A 94 -25.09 -4.23 19.67
C HIS A 94 -25.10 -2.70 19.82
N GLY A 95 -25.82 -1.99 18.93
CA GLY A 95 -25.87 -0.52 18.91
C GLY A 95 -24.77 0.13 18.07
N ASP A 96 -23.70 -0.61 17.79
CA ASP A 96 -22.57 -0.17 17.00
C ASP A 96 -22.35 -1.08 15.77
N VAL A 97 -21.62 -0.55 14.79
CA VAL A 97 -21.24 -1.26 13.57
C VAL A 97 -19.79 -0.94 13.23
N GLN A 98 -19.12 -1.92 12.64
CA GLN A 98 -17.75 -1.75 12.16
C GLN A 98 -17.66 -0.55 11.22
N CYS A 99 -16.70 0.34 11.48
CA CYS A 99 -16.50 1.52 10.66
C CYS A 99 -16.18 1.11 9.21
N LYS A 100 -16.99 1.57 8.26
CA LYS A 100 -16.86 1.23 6.84
C LYS A 100 -15.58 1.81 6.21
N LYS A 101 -15.05 2.91 6.75
CA LYS A 101 -13.88 3.59 6.20
C LYS A 101 -12.57 2.90 6.58
N CYS A 102 -12.43 2.40 7.81
CA CYS A 102 -11.23 1.70 8.27
C CYS A 102 -11.39 0.18 8.38
N CYS A 103 -12.57 -0.35 8.01
CA CYS A 103 -12.93 -1.76 8.17
C CYS A 103 -12.61 -2.28 9.57
N GLY A 104 -13.00 -1.53 10.61
CA GLY A 104 -12.81 -1.97 12.00
C GLY A 104 -11.42 -1.81 12.58
N ARG A 105 -10.43 -1.35 11.79
CA ARG A 105 -9.05 -1.21 12.29
C ARG A 105 -8.81 0.03 13.15
N GLY A 106 -9.68 1.04 13.07
CA GLY A 106 -9.47 2.33 13.73
C GLY A 106 -8.41 3.21 13.07
N MET A 107 -7.53 2.64 12.24
CA MET A 107 -6.50 3.36 11.52
C MET A 107 -6.58 3.08 10.01
N ARG A 108 -6.09 4.03 9.24
CA ARG A 108 -5.93 3.97 7.79
C ARG A 108 -4.45 4.09 7.47
N ALA A 109 -4.05 3.47 6.38
CA ALA A 109 -2.66 3.60 5.96
C ALA A 109 -2.46 5.00 5.34
N ALA A 110 -1.34 5.67 5.63
CA ALA A 110 -1.13 7.07 5.20
C ALA A 110 -1.04 7.26 3.67
N TRP A 111 -0.68 6.19 2.97
CA TRP A 111 -0.59 6.10 1.51
C TRP A 111 -1.94 5.86 0.78
N LEU A 112 -3.08 5.86 1.49
CA LEU A 112 -4.45 5.69 0.97
C LEU A 112 -5.25 6.99 1.03
#